data_AF-A0A6V7TTL9-F1
#
_entry.id   AF-A0A6V7TTL9-F1
#
_cell.length_a   1.000
_cell.length_b   1.000
_cell.length_c   1.000
_cell.angle_alpha   90.00
_cell.angle_beta   90.00
_cell.angle_gamma   90.00
#
_symmetry.space_group_name_H-M   'P 1'
#
loop_
_entity.id
_entity.type
_entity.pdbx_description
1 polymer ?
#
loop_
_entity_poly.entity_id
_entity_poly.type
_entity_poly.pdbx_seq_one_letter_code
_entity_poly.pdbx_strand_id
1 'polypeptide(L)'
;MSESSVAIFITSITDVISFAVGSTTDILAVRGFCMMTSACMLFTFIYQITFFASLMVISAKLQMNERNACCPCMRVSEDNKESKKTSKSVENPKLEEEKEADEGIGEEVVESGGLPKLNNKLNLMTSSASFSSEFSISTSQSAENKINNTKTKNTPMCNFFRNFYVDFILDKRTKFAVIIIFLIYLVLSIYGIATMQQGLDYEKLLIKSDPLMRTMKMEIDLFHGGDQIEIAIVSAPNMSLKIERDRINKLVEEFENIPYCIGKNGTEFWLREYIKYAEQTGSFLLEDDIWSWNRGVYEWSRLFAFYKLWSQDFVWENDQITPTDNWDPLEMRSFRLRIGVTNFNNANDLVLVTQMLREVASKHKDLQVYTFQHGRAIADQLNVLLPFTLRNDLIAMACMVVIYLLCIPNPICTIWIMLAMLSIEIGIMYENK
;
A
#
# COMPACT_ATOMS: atom_id res chain seq x y z
N MET A 1 0.73 -23.48 -24.57
CA MET A 1 -0.04 -22.27 -24.21
C MET A 1 -1.29 -22.64 -23.44
N SER A 2 -2.19 -23.47 -23.99
CA SER A 2 -3.46 -23.85 -23.34
C SER A 2 -3.40 -24.12 -21.83
N GLU A 3 -2.43 -24.91 -21.35
CA GLU A 3 -2.31 -25.23 -19.91
C GLU A 3 -1.77 -24.07 -19.07
N SER A 4 -0.75 -23.34 -19.54
CA SER A 4 -0.11 -22.25 -18.78
C SER A 4 -0.86 -20.91 -18.89
N SER A 5 -1.62 -20.71 -19.97
CA SER A 5 -2.35 -19.47 -20.24
C SER A 5 -3.46 -19.21 -19.23
N VAL A 6 -4.09 -20.26 -18.68
CA VAL A 6 -5.16 -20.12 -17.67
C VAL A 6 -4.61 -19.53 -16.38
N ALA A 7 -3.47 -20.02 -15.88
CA ALA A 7 -2.84 -19.49 -14.68
C ALA A 7 -2.42 -18.01 -14.85
N ILE A 8 -1.79 -17.67 -15.98
CA ILE A 8 -1.41 -16.30 -16.31
C ILE A 8 -2.64 -15.38 -16.36
N PHE A 9 -3.72 -15.83 -17.00
CA PHE A 9 -4.96 -15.07 -17.08
C PHE A 9 -5.55 -14.80 -15.70
N ILE A 10 -5.65 -15.83 -14.85
CA ILE A 10 -6.20 -15.70 -13.48
C ILE A 10 -5.39 -14.67 -12.70
N THR A 11 -4.06 -14.78 -12.66
CA THR A 11 -3.22 -13.82 -11.91
C THR A 11 -3.35 -12.40 -12.46
N SER A 12 -3.29 -12.22 -13.78
CA SER A 12 -3.37 -10.88 -14.39
C SER A 12 -4.73 -10.22 -14.17
N ILE A 13 -5.84 -10.96 -14.31
CA ILE A 13 -7.18 -10.37 -14.10
C ILE A 13 -7.42 -10.05 -12.62
N THR A 14 -6.93 -10.89 -11.71
CA THR A 14 -7.00 -10.63 -10.27
C THR A 14 -6.22 -9.37 -9.88
N ASP A 15 -5.01 -9.17 -10.43
CA ASP A 15 -4.19 -8.00 -10.14
C ASP A 15 -4.82 -6.72 -10.70
N VAL A 16 -5.29 -6.75 -11.96
CA VAL A 16 -5.94 -5.61 -12.60
C VAL A 16 -7.17 -5.16 -11.82
N ILE A 17 -8.02 -6.10 -11.39
CA ILE A 17 -9.24 -5.80 -10.63
C ILE A 17 -8.90 -5.33 -9.22
N SER A 18 -7.93 -5.95 -8.53
CA SER A 18 -7.49 -5.52 -7.20
C SER A 18 -7.01 -4.07 -7.19
N PHE A 19 -6.16 -3.69 -8.16
CA PHE A 19 -5.71 -2.31 -8.30
C PHE A 19 -6.84 -1.38 -8.78
N ALA A 20 -7.77 -1.86 -9.61
CA ALA A 20 -8.93 -1.05 -10.01
C ALA A 20 -9.83 -0.74 -8.81
N VAL A 21 -10.07 -1.70 -7.92
CA VAL A 21 -10.80 -1.48 -6.65
C VAL A 21 -10.03 -0.52 -5.75
N GLY A 22 -8.69 -0.65 -5.65
CA GLY A 22 -7.86 0.30 -4.90
C GLY A 22 -7.96 1.76 -5.38
N SER A 23 -8.45 2.00 -6.60
CA SER A 23 -8.68 3.35 -7.11
C SER A 23 -9.91 4.05 -6.50
N THR A 24 -10.76 3.36 -5.74
CA THR A 24 -11.88 3.96 -5.01
C THR A 24 -11.46 4.62 -3.70
N THR A 25 -10.16 4.63 -3.38
CA THR A 25 -9.59 5.32 -2.22
C THR A 25 -9.76 6.84 -2.33
N ASP A 26 -10.06 7.50 -1.20
CA ASP A 26 -10.17 8.97 -1.13
C ASP A 26 -8.81 9.68 -1.10
N ILE A 27 -7.72 8.95 -0.83
CA ILE A 27 -6.36 9.47 -0.85
C ILE A 27 -5.88 9.59 -2.29
N LEU A 28 -5.75 10.83 -2.79
CA LEU A 28 -5.41 11.12 -4.18
C LEU A 28 -4.12 10.42 -4.67
N ALA A 29 -3.10 10.34 -3.83
CA ALA A 29 -1.83 9.69 -4.16
C ALA A 29 -2.01 8.18 -4.40
N VAL A 30 -2.74 7.49 -3.52
CA VAL A 30 -3.02 6.04 -3.63
C VAL A 30 -3.92 5.78 -4.84
N ARG A 31 -4.97 6.60 -5.02
CA ARG A 31 -5.85 6.50 -6.17
C ARG A 31 -5.12 6.63 -7.51
N GLY A 32 -4.22 7.61 -7.63
CA GLY A 32 -3.39 7.79 -8.83
C GLY A 32 -2.45 6.60 -9.08
N PHE A 33 -1.78 6.11 -8.03
CA PHE A 33 -0.92 4.92 -8.10
C PHE A 33 -1.68 3.67 -8.56
N CYS A 34 -2.86 3.41 -7.96
CA CYS A 34 -3.70 2.27 -8.29
C CYS A 34 -4.23 2.32 -9.74
N MET A 35 -4.67 3.49 -10.21
CA MET A 35 -5.11 3.65 -11.61
C MET A 35 -3.99 3.38 -12.61
N MET A 36 -2.80 3.93 -12.38
CA MET A 36 -1.65 3.73 -13.25
C MET A 36 -1.18 2.27 -13.25
N THR A 37 -1.14 1.64 -12.08
CA THR A 37 -0.73 0.23 -11.94
C THR A 37 -1.74 -0.71 -12.61
N SER A 38 -3.05 -0.50 -12.43
CA SER A 38 -4.09 -1.30 -13.08
C SER A 38 -3.98 -1.23 -14.61
N ALA A 39 -3.80 -0.02 -15.17
CA ALA A 39 -3.60 0.16 -16.60
C ALA A 39 -2.31 -0.52 -17.09
N CYS A 40 -1.20 -0.35 -16.37
CA CYS A 40 0.08 -0.99 -16.69
C CYS A 40 -0.04 -2.52 -16.70
N MET A 41 -0.64 -3.11 -15.66
CA MET A 41 -0.84 -4.56 -15.57
C MET A 41 -1.70 -5.08 -16.73
N LEU A 42 -2.75 -4.36 -17.11
CA LEU A 42 -3.57 -4.71 -18.27
C LEU A 42 -2.77 -4.70 -19.58
N PHE A 43 -1.93 -3.69 -19.80
CA PHE A 43 -1.05 -3.64 -20.98
C PHE A 43 0.00 -4.75 -20.96
N THR A 44 0.60 -5.05 -19.80
CA THR A 44 1.57 -6.15 -19.69
C THR A 44 0.92 -7.50 -20.01
N PHE A 45 -0.32 -7.74 -19.57
CA PHE A 45 -1.07 -8.94 -19.93
C PHE A 45 -1.27 -9.05 -21.45
N ILE A 46 -1.73 -7.98 -22.10
CA ILE A 46 -1.92 -7.94 -23.56
C ILE A 46 -0.59 -8.23 -24.27
N TYR A 47 0.50 -7.60 -23.85
CA TYR A 47 1.83 -7.80 -24.42
C TYR A 47 2.32 -9.24 -24.24
N GLN A 48 2.06 -9.85 -23.08
CA GLN A 48 2.44 -11.22 -22.77
C GLN A 48 1.73 -12.24 -23.68
N ILE A 49 0.42 -12.08 -23.90
CA ILE A 49 -0.36 -13.02 -24.72
C ILE A 49 -0.18 -12.82 -26.24
N THR A 50 0.19 -11.61 -26.68
CA THR A 50 0.33 -11.29 -28.11
C THR A 50 1.80 -11.34 -28.56
N PHE A 51 2.58 -10.36 -28.10
CA PHE A 51 3.95 -10.14 -28.55
C PHE A 51 4.90 -11.20 -28.01
N PHE A 52 4.89 -11.44 -26.70
CA PHE A 52 5.79 -12.43 -26.08
C PHE A 52 5.47 -13.86 -26.55
N ALA A 53 4.19 -14.21 -26.64
CA ALA A 53 3.75 -15.48 -27.23
C ALA A 53 4.28 -15.68 -28.67
N SER A 54 4.21 -14.64 -29.50
CA SER A 54 4.72 -14.68 -30.87
C SER A 54 6.24 -14.87 -30.92
N LEU A 55 6.98 -14.17 -30.05
CA LEU A 55 8.43 -14.35 -29.93
C LEU A 55 8.80 -15.76 -29.45
N MET A 56 8.03 -16.36 -28.54
CA MET A 56 8.26 -17.74 -28.13
C MET A 56 8.09 -18.73 -29.28
N VAL A 57 7.12 -18.51 -30.19
CA VAL A 57 6.97 -19.35 -31.40
C VAL A 57 8.16 -19.18 -32.33
N ILE A 58 8.67 -17.95 -32.51
CA ILE A 58 9.87 -17.70 -33.32
C ILE A 58 11.09 -18.39 -32.69
N SER A 59 11.28 -18.26 -31.38
CA SER A 59 12.36 -18.91 -30.64
C SER A 59 12.29 -20.44 -30.76
N ALA A 60 11.10 -21.03 -30.63
CA ALA A 60 10.89 -22.46 -30.84
C ALA A 60 11.26 -22.90 -32.26
N LYS A 61 10.88 -22.12 -33.29
CA LYS A 61 11.28 -22.39 -34.68
C LYS A 61 12.80 -22.28 -34.89
N LEU A 62 13.48 -21.33 -34.24
CA LEU A 62 14.94 -21.22 -34.28
C LEU A 62 15.61 -22.42 -33.62
N GLN A 63 15.09 -22.86 -32.47
CA GLN A 63 15.58 -24.03 -31.76
C GLN A 63 15.41 -25.32 -32.56
N MET A 64 14.26 -25.50 -33.23
CA MET A 64 14.03 -26.65 -34.13
C MET A 64 14.95 -26.65 -35.36
N ASN A 65 15.44 -25.47 -35.77
CA ASN A 65 16.38 -25.30 -36.87
C ASN A 65 17.85 -25.31 -36.41
N GLU A 66 18.12 -25.65 -35.15
CA GLU A 66 19.45 -25.66 -34.52
C GLU A 66 20.19 -24.32 -34.70
N ARG A 67 19.46 -23.21 -34.63
CA ARG A 67 20.02 -21.85 -34.74
C ARG A 67 20.18 -21.24 -33.35
N ASN A 68 21.23 -20.44 -33.19
CA ASN A 68 21.49 -19.73 -31.95
C ASN A 68 20.36 -18.75 -31.61
N ALA A 69 19.89 -18.78 -30.36
CA ALA A 69 18.80 -17.94 -29.88
C ALA A 69 19.15 -16.44 -29.87
N CYS A 70 20.42 -16.09 -29.60
CA CYS A 70 20.90 -14.70 -29.60
C CYS A 70 21.31 -14.19 -30.99
N CYS A 71 21.75 -15.10 -31.87
CA CYS A 71 22.18 -14.77 -33.23
C CYS A 71 21.55 -15.77 -34.21
N PRO A 72 20.37 -15.44 -34.77
CA PRO A 72 19.58 -16.34 -35.62
C PRO A 72 20.31 -16.84 -36.88
N CYS A 73 21.42 -16.20 -37.25
CA CYS A 73 22.22 -16.52 -38.43
C CYS A 73 23.27 -17.62 -38.19
N MET A 74 23.61 -17.93 -36.93
CA MET A 74 24.59 -18.98 -36.59
C MET A 74 23.88 -20.29 -36.30
N ARG A 75 24.26 -21.37 -37.01
CA ARG A 75 23.90 -22.73 -36.60
C ARG A 75 24.74 -23.12 -35.39
N VAL A 76 24.11 -23.81 -34.45
CA VAL A 76 24.77 -24.46 -33.32
C VAL A 76 25.51 -25.66 -33.88
N SER A 77 26.85 -25.65 -33.84
CA SER A 77 27.65 -26.85 -34.06
C SER A 77 27.56 -27.71 -32.79
N GLU A 78 27.23 -28.99 -32.92
CA GLU A 78 27.34 -29.93 -31.81
C GLU A 78 28.82 -30.20 -31.51
N ASP A 79 29.45 -29.35 -30.70
CA ASP A 79 30.77 -29.67 -30.16
C ASP A 79 30.61 -30.65 -28.99
N ASN A 80 30.78 -31.92 -29.37
CA ASN A 80 31.09 -33.13 -28.60
C ASN A 80 30.97 -33.09 -27.06
N LYS A 81 30.14 -34.02 -26.58
CA LYS A 81 30.26 -34.62 -25.25
C LYS A 81 31.66 -35.23 -25.03
N GLU A 82 32.07 -35.19 -23.76
CA GLU A 82 33.11 -36.00 -23.12
C GLU A 82 34.57 -35.56 -23.34
N SER A 83 34.94 -34.59 -22.50
CA SER A 83 36.25 -34.52 -21.87
C SER A 83 36.76 -35.90 -21.42
N LYS A 84 37.75 -36.42 -22.15
CA LYS A 84 38.68 -37.47 -21.70
C LYS A 84 39.26 -37.10 -20.33
N LYS A 85 38.81 -37.80 -19.28
CA LYS A 85 39.62 -38.23 -18.14
C LYS A 85 40.37 -39.50 -18.60
N THR A 86 41.63 -39.82 -18.31
CA THR A 86 42.75 -39.23 -17.59
C THR A 86 43.92 -40.18 -17.86
N SER A 87 45.12 -39.69 -18.21
CA SER A 87 46.39 -40.26 -17.73
C SER A 87 47.59 -39.51 -18.31
N LYS A 88 48.37 -38.91 -17.40
CA LYS A 88 49.75 -38.44 -17.61
C LYS A 88 50.65 -39.64 -17.92
N SER A 89 51.50 -39.54 -18.94
CA SER A 89 52.95 -39.75 -18.85
C SER A 89 53.62 -39.57 -20.21
N VAL A 90 54.73 -38.85 -20.16
CA VAL A 90 55.72 -38.56 -21.20
C VAL A 90 56.37 -39.85 -21.73
N GLU A 91 56.49 -40.00 -23.07
CA GLU A 91 57.72 -40.28 -23.86
C GLU A 91 57.37 -40.76 -25.30
N ASN A 92 58.13 -40.30 -26.29
CA ASN A 92 58.14 -40.73 -27.71
C ASN A 92 59.34 -41.71 -27.91
N PRO A 93 59.60 -42.31 -29.10
CA PRO A 93 58.74 -42.91 -30.14
C PRO A 93 59.30 -44.29 -30.67
N LYS A 94 58.55 -45.02 -31.53
CA LYS A 94 58.99 -45.79 -32.74
C LYS A 94 58.41 -47.21 -32.95
N LEU A 95 58.01 -47.41 -34.22
CA LEU A 95 58.24 -48.54 -35.16
C LEU A 95 57.66 -49.95 -34.91
N GLU A 96 56.84 -50.34 -35.89
CA GLU A 96 56.87 -51.56 -36.72
C GLU A 96 56.55 -52.98 -36.17
N GLU A 97 55.78 -53.67 -37.02
CA GLU A 97 55.77 -55.10 -37.35
C GLU A 97 54.90 -56.13 -36.60
N GLU A 98 53.99 -56.71 -37.42
CA GLU A 98 53.69 -58.12 -37.67
C GLU A 98 53.37 -59.16 -36.56
N LYS A 99 52.18 -59.76 -36.77
CA LYS A 99 51.84 -61.20 -36.89
C LYS A 99 51.90 -62.18 -35.70
N GLU A 100 50.91 -63.10 -35.82
CA GLU A 100 50.83 -64.49 -35.37
C GLU A 100 50.58 -64.74 -33.87
N ALA A 101 49.43 -65.37 -33.55
CA ALA A 101 49.25 -66.81 -33.26
C ALA A 101 49.67 -67.09 -31.79
N ASP A 102 49.05 -67.91 -30.97
CA ASP A 102 48.27 -69.13 -31.18
C ASP A 102 47.67 -69.55 -29.82
N GLU A 103 46.71 -70.47 -29.89
CA GLU A 103 46.48 -71.61 -28.98
C GLU A 103 46.07 -71.48 -27.49
N GLY A 104 45.14 -72.38 -27.13
CA GLY A 104 44.88 -72.86 -25.76
C GLY A 104 43.41 -72.69 -25.33
N ILE A 105 42.45 -73.45 -25.88
CA ILE A 105 42.01 -74.81 -25.48
C ILE A 105 41.37 -74.90 -24.09
N GLY A 106 40.15 -75.45 -24.04
CA GLY A 106 39.45 -75.92 -22.84
C GLY A 106 38.01 -75.39 -22.76
N GLU A 107 37.05 -75.84 -23.58
CA GLU A 107 36.19 -77.03 -23.33
C GLU A 107 35.53 -77.02 -21.93
N GLU A 108 34.23 -77.23 -21.73
CA GLU A 108 33.14 -77.60 -22.63
C GLU A 108 31.80 -77.61 -21.85
N VAL A 109 30.70 -77.70 -22.59
CA VAL A 109 29.46 -78.45 -22.29
C VAL A 109 28.43 -77.90 -21.27
N VAL A 110 27.10 -77.81 -21.56
CA VAL A 110 26.28 -78.14 -22.76
C VAL A 110 24.86 -77.56 -22.59
N GLU A 111 24.33 -77.06 -23.72
CA GLU A 111 22.94 -77.10 -24.27
C GLU A 111 21.70 -76.88 -23.39
N SER A 112 20.56 -76.37 -23.86
CA SER A 112 19.94 -76.17 -25.18
C SER A 112 18.85 -75.09 -24.96
N GLY A 113 18.54 -74.16 -25.85
CA GLY A 113 17.89 -74.35 -27.14
C GLY A 113 16.56 -73.56 -27.16
N GLY A 114 16.28 -72.84 -28.26
CA GLY A 114 14.92 -72.39 -28.62
C GLY A 114 14.61 -70.89 -28.54
N LEU A 115 14.71 -70.22 -29.69
CA LEU A 115 14.00 -68.97 -30.02
C LEU A 115 12.65 -69.31 -30.70
N PRO A 116 11.76 -68.36 -31.06
CA PRO A 116 11.06 -67.31 -30.29
C PRO A 116 9.52 -67.56 -30.29
N LYS A 117 8.74 -66.85 -29.46
CA LYS A 117 7.34 -66.51 -29.82
C LYS A 117 6.72 -65.37 -28.99
N LEU A 118 6.04 -64.55 -29.78
CA LEU A 118 5.22 -63.37 -29.54
C LEU A 118 4.08 -63.53 -28.49
N ASN A 119 3.67 -62.39 -27.94
CA ASN A 119 2.36 -62.01 -27.37
C ASN A 119 2.16 -61.94 -25.85
N ASN A 120 1.94 -60.69 -25.42
CA ASN A 120 0.85 -60.19 -24.57
C ASN A 120 0.48 -61.00 -23.31
N LYS A 121 0.79 -60.42 -22.14
CA LYS A 121 -0.25 -60.26 -21.11
C LYS A 121 0.01 -59.08 -20.18
N LEU A 122 -0.80 -58.06 -20.43
CA LEU A 122 -1.21 -56.98 -19.56
C LEU A 122 -1.68 -57.54 -18.20
N ASN A 123 -1.12 -57.03 -17.09
CA ASN A 123 -1.77 -57.02 -15.79
C ASN A 123 -1.69 -55.60 -15.24
N LEU A 124 -2.84 -54.94 -15.35
CA LEU A 124 -3.16 -53.63 -14.80
C LEU A 124 -3.68 -53.85 -13.38
N MET A 125 -3.15 -53.11 -12.41
CA MET A 125 -3.90 -52.79 -11.19
C MET A 125 -3.64 -51.31 -10.88
N THR A 126 -4.61 -50.49 -11.29
CA THR A 126 -4.78 -49.07 -10.98
C THR A 126 -5.89 -48.93 -9.94
N SER A 127 -5.64 -48.07 -8.97
CA SER A 127 -6.63 -47.20 -8.30
C SER A 127 -5.78 -46.04 -7.81
N SER A 128 -6.02 -44.76 -8.08
CA SER A 128 -7.16 -43.95 -8.50
C SER A 128 -6.54 -42.63 -8.97
N ALA A 129 -6.95 -41.97 -10.04
CA ALA A 129 -8.14 -41.12 -10.03
C ALA A 129 -8.43 -40.67 -11.47
N SER A 130 -9.69 -40.79 -11.85
CA SER A 130 -10.27 -40.32 -13.11
C SER A 130 -11.13 -39.09 -12.84
N PHE A 131 -10.90 -38.01 -13.57
CA PHE A 131 -11.96 -37.06 -13.93
C PHE A 131 -11.71 -36.59 -15.37
N SER A 132 -12.52 -37.11 -16.28
CA SER A 132 -12.58 -36.75 -17.70
C SER A 132 -13.99 -36.25 -17.99
N SER A 133 -14.10 -35.16 -18.72
CA SER A 133 -15.23 -34.85 -19.63
C SER A 133 -14.69 -33.88 -20.68
N GLU A 134 -14.24 -34.37 -21.84
CA GLU A 134 -15.02 -34.47 -23.08
C GLU A 134 -15.53 -33.12 -23.61
N PHE A 135 -14.73 -32.51 -24.49
CA PHE A 135 -15.24 -31.71 -25.61
C PHE A 135 -14.40 -32.02 -26.84
N SER A 136 -14.92 -32.88 -27.69
CA SER A 136 -14.31 -33.37 -28.93
C SER A 136 -14.51 -32.36 -30.06
N ILE A 137 -13.43 -31.80 -30.59
CA ILE A 137 -13.38 -31.38 -32.00
C ILE A 137 -12.27 -32.19 -32.68
N SER A 138 -12.72 -33.21 -33.40
CA SER A 138 -11.94 -34.01 -34.33
C SER A 138 -11.41 -33.13 -35.45
N THR A 139 -10.10 -32.96 -35.57
CA THR A 139 -9.35 -32.95 -36.85
C THR A 139 -7.84 -33.01 -36.56
N SER A 140 -7.15 -33.92 -37.26
CA SER A 140 -5.68 -34.06 -37.43
C SER A 140 -4.86 -34.87 -36.41
N GLN A 141 -5.17 -36.16 -36.32
CA GLN A 141 -4.33 -37.24 -35.76
C GLN A 141 -2.97 -37.47 -36.49
N SER A 142 -2.52 -36.57 -37.36
CA SER A 142 -1.23 -36.72 -38.07
C SER A 142 -0.08 -35.93 -37.44
N ALA A 143 -0.33 -35.09 -36.44
CA ALA A 143 0.69 -34.25 -35.79
C ALA A 143 1.20 -34.81 -34.44
N GLU A 144 0.47 -35.72 -33.78
CA GLU A 144 0.80 -36.22 -32.43
C GLU A 144 1.98 -37.21 -32.41
N ASN A 145 2.20 -37.98 -33.48
CA ASN A 145 3.21 -39.04 -33.47
C ASN A 145 4.66 -38.56 -33.57
N LYS A 146 4.93 -37.26 -33.73
CA LYS A 146 6.31 -36.71 -33.81
C LYS A 146 6.78 -35.98 -32.55
N ILE A 147 5.94 -35.87 -31.51
CA ILE A 147 6.24 -35.09 -30.29
C ILE A 147 6.74 -35.99 -29.13
N ASN A 148 6.58 -37.31 -29.19
CA ASN A 148 6.83 -38.21 -28.05
C ASN A 148 8.31 -38.52 -27.73
N ASN A 149 9.29 -37.89 -28.38
CA ASN A 149 10.72 -38.20 -28.20
C ASN A 149 11.61 -37.00 -27.84
N THR A 150 11.07 -35.93 -27.26
CA THR A 150 11.90 -34.89 -26.63
C THR A 150 12.16 -35.27 -25.17
N LYS A 151 13.33 -35.85 -24.89
CA LYS A 151 13.86 -35.96 -23.52
C LYS A 151 13.78 -34.59 -22.85
N THR A 152 12.91 -34.43 -21.86
CA THR A 152 12.90 -33.26 -20.98
C THR A 152 14.28 -33.14 -20.33
N LYS A 153 15.05 -32.13 -20.73
CA LYS A 153 16.32 -31.80 -20.06
C LYS A 153 15.97 -31.35 -18.64
N ASN A 154 16.15 -32.24 -17.67
CA ASN A 154 15.94 -31.90 -16.26
C ASN A 154 16.96 -30.84 -15.85
N THR A 155 16.49 -29.62 -15.64
CA THR A 155 17.30 -28.54 -15.06
C THR A 155 17.65 -28.90 -13.61
N PRO A 156 18.82 -28.45 -13.11
CA PRO A 156 19.24 -28.74 -11.73
C PRO A 156 18.22 -28.26 -10.69
N MET A 157 17.51 -27.16 -10.98
CA MET A 157 16.42 -26.64 -10.13
C MET A 157 15.24 -27.62 -10.04
N CYS A 158 14.81 -28.21 -11.16
CA CYS A 158 13.73 -29.22 -11.15
C CYS A 158 14.11 -30.47 -10.34
N ASN A 159 15.37 -30.89 -10.42
CA ASN A 159 15.87 -32.03 -9.64
C ASN A 159 15.89 -31.72 -8.13
N PHE A 160 16.25 -30.50 -7.73
CA PHE A 160 16.21 -30.06 -6.33
C PHE A 160 14.78 -30.08 -5.76
N PHE A 161 13.82 -29.46 -6.46
CA PHE A 161 12.44 -29.42 -6.00
C PHE A 161 11.85 -30.83 -5.87
N ARG A 162 12.07 -31.67 -6.88
CA ARG A 162 11.49 -33.01 -6.94
C ARG A 162 12.10 -33.96 -5.90
N ASN A 163 13.42 -33.96 -5.73
CA ASN A 163 14.10 -35.02 -4.97
C ASN A 163 14.45 -34.64 -3.53
N PHE A 164 14.41 -33.35 -3.18
CA PHE A 164 14.80 -32.89 -1.85
C PHE A 164 13.69 -32.09 -1.16
N TYR A 165 13.19 -31.05 -1.83
CA TYR A 165 12.22 -30.12 -1.21
C TYR A 165 10.86 -30.76 -0.95
N VAL A 166 10.32 -31.50 -1.94
CA VAL A 166 9.01 -32.16 -1.82
C VAL A 166 9.02 -33.21 -0.71
N ASP A 167 10.05 -34.06 -0.66
CA ASP A 167 10.19 -35.10 0.37
C ASP A 167 10.38 -34.49 1.77
N PHE A 168 11.11 -33.38 1.88
CA PHE A 168 11.31 -32.67 3.15
C PHE A 168 10.00 -32.08 3.71
N ILE A 169 9.18 -31.43 2.88
CA ILE A 169 7.92 -30.80 3.31
C ILE A 169 6.80 -31.82 3.57
N LEU A 170 6.77 -32.91 2.82
CA LEU A 170 5.77 -33.97 3.00
C LEU A 170 6.03 -34.83 4.24
N ASP A 171 7.24 -34.81 4.81
CA ASP A 171 7.51 -35.51 6.06
C ASP A 171 6.61 -35.00 7.20
N LYS A 172 6.06 -35.94 7.97
CA LYS A 172 5.05 -35.65 9.00
C LYS A 172 5.63 -34.77 10.12
N ARG A 173 6.91 -34.94 10.44
CA ARG A 173 7.59 -34.14 11.48
C ARG A 173 7.78 -32.70 11.02
N THR A 174 8.25 -32.52 9.79
CA THR A 174 8.41 -31.19 9.17
C THR A 174 7.06 -30.48 9.06
N LYS A 175 6.02 -31.17 8.61
CA LYS A 175 4.67 -30.60 8.51
C LYS A 175 4.15 -30.07 9.85
N PHE A 176 4.33 -30.84 10.92
CA PHE A 176 3.93 -30.43 12.27
C PHE A 176 4.74 -29.22 12.75
N ALA A 177 6.06 -29.22 12.52
CA ALA A 177 6.91 -28.09 12.85
C ALA A 177 6.51 -26.80 12.11
N VAL A 178 6.22 -26.89 10.80
CA VAL A 178 5.77 -25.74 9.98
C VAL A 178 4.46 -25.18 10.51
N ILE A 179 3.50 -26.03 10.89
CA ILE A 179 2.22 -25.58 11.47
C ILE A 179 2.46 -24.82 12.79
N ILE A 180 3.34 -25.32 13.66
CA ILE A 180 3.67 -24.64 14.92
C ILE A 180 4.30 -23.26 14.65
N ILE A 181 5.29 -23.20 13.75
CA ILE A 181 5.96 -21.94 13.39
C ILE A 181 4.95 -20.95 12.83
N PHE A 182 4.04 -21.41 11.96
CA PHE A 182 2.99 -20.58 11.39
C PHE A 182 2.01 -20.06 12.45
N LEU A 183 1.61 -20.89 13.43
CA LEU A 183 0.75 -20.45 14.53
C LEU A 183 1.44 -19.40 15.43
N ILE A 184 2.73 -19.59 15.73
CA ILE A 184 3.51 -18.60 16.49
C ILE A 184 3.58 -17.28 15.71
N TYR A 185 3.85 -17.34 14.41
CA TYR A 185 3.85 -16.17 13.53
C TYR A 185 2.50 -15.45 13.58
N LEU A 186 1.39 -16.17 13.43
CA LEU A 186 0.05 -15.58 13.42
C LEU A 186 -0.29 -14.90 14.75
N VAL A 187 0.05 -15.51 15.90
CA VAL A 187 -0.15 -14.91 17.23
C VAL A 187 0.68 -13.64 17.40
N LEU A 188 1.95 -13.65 16.97
CA LEU A 188 2.81 -12.46 17.02
C LEU A 188 2.27 -11.34 16.11
N SER A 189 1.78 -11.68 14.92
CA SER A 189 1.18 -10.72 13.99
C SER A 189 -0.05 -10.05 14.57
N ILE A 190 -0.99 -10.82 15.15
CA ILE A 190 -2.19 -10.28 15.81
C ILE A 190 -1.79 -9.37 16.99
N TYR A 191 -0.81 -9.78 17.79
CA TYR A 191 -0.33 -8.98 18.91
C TYR A 191 0.30 -7.66 18.46
N GLY A 192 1.08 -7.68 17.37
CA GLY A 192 1.70 -6.46 16.84
C GLY A 192 0.69 -5.49 16.24
N ILE A 193 -0.35 -6.00 15.55
CA ILE A 193 -1.48 -5.16 15.07
C ILE A 193 -2.16 -4.45 16.25
N ALA A 194 -2.43 -5.16 17.35
CA ALA A 194 -3.06 -4.56 18.53
C ALA A 194 -2.20 -3.49 19.23
N THR A 195 -0.88 -3.53 19.03
CA THR A 195 0.09 -2.60 19.64
C THR A 195 0.61 -1.56 18.65
N MET A 196 0.09 -1.52 17.42
CA MET A 196 0.56 -0.62 16.37
C MET A 196 0.13 0.81 16.69
N GLN A 197 1.10 1.73 16.81
CA GLN A 197 0.81 3.15 16.95
C GLN A 197 0.60 3.77 15.58
N GLN A 198 -0.49 4.49 15.42
CA GLN A 198 -0.79 5.22 14.20
C GLN A 198 -0.04 6.56 14.19
N GLY A 199 0.66 6.86 13.11
CA GLY A 199 1.38 8.13 12.96
C GLY A 199 2.35 8.13 11.79
N LEU A 200 2.75 9.33 11.39
CA LEU A 200 3.78 9.56 10.40
C LEU A 200 4.86 10.45 11.03
N ASP A 201 6.06 9.90 11.22
CA ASP A 201 7.19 10.69 11.67
C ASP A 201 7.71 11.53 10.51
N TYR A 202 7.57 12.86 10.59
CA TYR A 202 8.04 13.79 9.55
C TYR A 202 9.53 13.62 9.24
N GLU A 203 10.33 13.26 10.25
CA GLU A 203 11.76 13.02 10.09
C GLU A 203 12.08 11.89 9.11
N LYS A 204 11.17 10.91 8.94
CA LYS A 204 11.37 9.77 8.04
C LYS A 204 11.04 10.10 6.58
N LEU A 205 10.30 11.19 6.32
CA LEU A 205 9.98 11.64 4.96
C LEU A 205 11.11 12.46 4.35
N LEU A 206 11.92 13.11 5.19
CA LEU A 206 12.99 13.99 4.76
C LEU A 206 14.30 13.23 4.58
N ILE A 207 15.11 13.72 3.64
CA ILE A 207 16.49 13.23 3.48
C ILE A 207 17.28 13.66 4.72
N LYS A 208 18.02 12.74 5.34
CA LYS A 208 18.78 13.02 6.58
C LYS A 208 19.78 14.18 6.48
N SER A 209 20.26 14.49 5.27
CA SER A 209 21.20 15.58 4.99
C SER A 209 20.53 16.93 4.71
N ASP A 210 19.20 16.97 4.60
CA ASP A 210 18.47 18.20 4.32
C ASP A 210 18.58 19.17 5.52
N PRO A 211 18.96 20.45 5.30
CA PRO A 211 18.91 21.49 6.32
C PRO A 211 17.56 21.57 7.07
N LEU A 212 16.45 21.25 6.41
CA LEU A 212 15.12 21.26 7.01
C LEU A 212 14.97 20.22 8.14
N MET A 213 15.62 19.07 8.01
CA MET A 213 15.62 18.06 9.07
C MET A 213 16.28 18.64 10.33
N ARG A 214 17.41 19.35 10.17
CA ARG A 214 18.11 19.95 11.31
C ARG A 214 17.25 20.98 12.01
N THR A 215 16.52 21.80 11.26
CA THR A 215 15.62 22.80 11.85
C THR A 215 14.46 22.16 12.59
N MET A 216 13.80 21.14 11.99
CA MET A 216 12.71 20.41 12.66
C MET A 216 13.18 19.72 13.94
N LYS A 217 14.35 19.09 13.91
CA LYS A 217 14.93 18.47 15.10
C LYS A 217 15.21 19.48 16.21
N MET A 218 15.82 20.62 15.86
CA MET A 218 16.02 21.69 16.85
C MET A 218 14.71 22.26 17.36
N GLU A 219 13.68 22.35 16.53
CA GLU A 219 12.35 22.79 16.92
C GLU A 219 11.72 21.83 17.95
N ILE A 220 11.77 20.52 17.68
CA ILE A 220 11.28 19.49 18.61
C ILE A 220 12.08 19.47 19.93
N ASP A 221 13.41 19.62 19.85
CA ASP A 221 14.31 19.58 20.99
C ASP A 221 14.21 20.83 21.88
N LEU A 222 14.01 22.02 21.30
CA LEU A 222 13.98 23.30 22.03
C LEU A 222 12.58 23.78 22.39
N PHE A 223 11.60 23.52 21.51
CA PHE A 223 10.24 24.02 21.64
C PHE A 223 9.30 22.83 21.78
N HIS A 224 9.20 22.32 23.01
CA HIS A 224 8.28 21.22 23.36
C HIS A 224 6.82 21.67 23.24
N GLY A 225 6.31 21.63 22.01
CA GLY A 225 4.89 21.73 21.67
C GLY A 225 4.24 23.00 22.19
N GLY A 226 4.44 24.12 21.51
CA GLY A 226 3.53 25.26 21.61
C GLY A 226 3.00 25.52 20.22
N ASP A 227 1.77 25.09 19.93
CA ASP A 227 1.11 25.45 18.67
C ASP A 227 -0.02 26.44 18.93
N GLN A 228 -0.31 27.27 17.95
CA GLN A 228 -1.35 28.30 18.03
C GLN A 228 -2.46 27.95 17.05
N ILE A 229 -3.64 27.70 17.60
CA ILE A 229 -4.83 27.34 16.82
C ILE A 229 -5.67 28.58 16.61
N GLU A 230 -5.98 28.86 15.35
CA GLU A 230 -6.91 29.92 14.98
C GLU A 230 -8.34 29.39 15.02
N ILE A 231 -9.23 30.13 15.68
CA ILE A 231 -10.65 29.82 15.75
C ILE A 231 -11.39 30.99 15.09
N ALA A 232 -12.05 30.70 13.97
CA ALA A 232 -12.83 31.67 13.23
C ALA A 232 -14.32 31.51 13.59
N ILE A 233 -14.96 32.62 13.95
CA ILE A 233 -16.41 32.72 14.15
C ILE A 233 -16.96 33.45 12.93
N VAL A 234 -17.62 32.70 12.04
CA VAL A 234 -18.05 33.20 10.73
C VAL A 234 -19.33 34.02 10.81
N SER A 235 -20.21 33.69 11.77
CA SER A 235 -21.42 34.45 12.04
C SER A 235 -21.27 35.14 13.40
N ALA A 236 -20.76 36.38 13.39
CA ALA A 236 -20.62 37.16 14.62
C ALA A 236 -22.00 37.55 15.17
N PRO A 237 -22.29 37.31 16.47
CA PRO A 237 -23.52 37.78 17.08
C PRO A 237 -23.41 39.28 17.37
N ASN A 238 -24.52 39.88 17.81
CA ASN A 238 -24.52 41.30 18.17
C ASN A 238 -23.69 41.56 19.45
N MET A 239 -22.42 41.91 19.25
CA MET A 239 -21.45 42.13 20.33
C MET A 239 -21.70 43.40 21.16
N SER A 240 -22.65 44.27 20.75
CA SER A 240 -23.09 45.42 21.57
C SER A 240 -23.89 44.98 22.81
N LEU A 241 -24.56 43.82 22.74
CA LEU A 241 -25.29 43.25 23.87
C LEU A 241 -24.35 42.53 24.83
N LYS A 242 -24.47 42.83 26.13
CA LYS A 242 -23.69 42.15 27.18
C LYS A 242 -23.91 40.64 27.22
N ILE A 243 -25.15 40.20 26.98
CA ILE A 243 -25.54 38.79 26.97
C ILE A 243 -24.76 38.00 25.91
N GLU A 244 -24.63 38.55 24.69
CA GLU A 244 -23.88 37.92 23.60
C GLU A 244 -22.37 37.94 23.88
N ARG A 245 -21.84 39.01 24.50
CA ARG A 245 -20.44 39.04 24.96
C ARG A 245 -20.14 37.96 25.99
N ASP A 246 -21.02 37.78 26.97
CA ASP A 246 -20.88 36.75 28.01
C ASP A 246 -20.99 35.34 27.39
N ARG A 247 -21.85 35.18 26.37
CA ARG A 247 -21.96 33.94 25.59
C ARG A 247 -20.67 33.60 24.86
N ILE A 248 -20.05 34.56 24.17
CA ILE A 248 -18.76 34.35 23.48
C ILE A 248 -17.64 34.10 24.49
N ASN A 249 -17.61 34.79 25.63
CA ASN A 249 -16.64 34.49 26.68
C ASN A 249 -16.76 33.04 27.16
N LYS A 250 -17.98 32.54 27.35
CA LYS A 250 -18.23 31.15 27.74
C LYS A 250 -17.78 30.14 26.69
N LEU A 251 -18.00 30.44 25.40
CA LEU A 251 -17.45 29.66 24.28
C LEU A 251 -15.92 29.58 24.36
N VAL A 252 -15.26 30.71 24.59
CA VAL A 252 -13.79 30.77 24.71
C VAL A 252 -13.30 30.00 25.93
N GLU A 253 -14.01 30.07 27.06
CA GLU A 253 -13.71 29.26 28.24
C GLU A 253 -13.87 27.75 27.98
N GLU A 254 -14.86 27.33 27.19
CA GLU A 254 -15.00 25.93 26.77
C GLU A 254 -13.77 25.46 25.97
N PHE A 255 -13.21 26.31 25.11
CA PHE A 255 -11.97 26.04 24.38
C PHE A 255 -10.74 26.03 25.29
N GLU A 256 -10.65 26.95 26.24
CA GLU A 256 -9.55 27.05 27.20
C GLU A 256 -9.47 25.86 28.16
N ASN A 257 -10.61 25.22 28.44
CA ASN A 257 -10.72 24.08 29.36
C ASN A 257 -10.43 22.72 28.69
N ILE A 258 -10.20 22.68 27.38
CA ILE A 258 -9.86 21.42 26.69
C ILE A 258 -8.49 20.93 27.21
N PRO A 259 -8.32 19.62 27.46
CA PRO A 259 -7.00 19.05 27.71
C PRO A 259 -6.02 19.49 26.61
N TYR A 260 -4.74 19.65 26.93
CA TYR A 260 -3.70 20.19 26.02
C TYR A 260 -3.76 21.71 25.77
N CYS A 261 -4.81 22.45 26.12
CA CYS A 261 -4.79 23.91 26.05
C CYS A 261 -3.98 24.53 27.21
N ILE A 262 -3.27 25.64 26.93
CA ILE A 262 -2.58 26.45 27.97
C ILE A 262 -3.58 27.12 28.92
N GLY A 263 -4.83 27.25 28.47
CA GLY A 263 -5.89 27.97 29.15
C GLY A 263 -5.85 29.48 28.87
N LYS A 264 -6.36 30.26 29.82
CA LYS A 264 -6.56 31.71 29.67
C LYS A 264 -5.28 32.49 29.34
N ASN A 265 -4.12 32.02 29.82
CA ASN A 265 -2.84 32.69 29.61
C ASN A 265 -2.30 32.52 28.18
N GLY A 266 -2.73 31.48 27.46
CA GLY A 266 -2.33 31.23 26.07
C GLY A 266 -3.38 31.63 25.04
N THR A 267 -4.40 32.38 25.43
CA THR A 267 -5.52 32.75 24.56
C THR A 267 -5.46 34.22 24.18
N GLU A 268 -5.27 34.48 22.89
CA GLU A 268 -5.37 35.82 22.30
C GLU A 268 -6.82 36.07 21.89
N PHE A 269 -7.51 36.88 22.70
CA PHE A 269 -8.91 37.21 22.48
C PHE A 269 -9.17 38.71 22.61
N TRP A 270 -9.50 39.33 21.47
CA TRP A 270 -9.64 40.78 21.31
C TRP A 270 -10.66 41.41 22.26
N LEU A 271 -11.76 40.71 22.59
CA LEU A 271 -12.85 41.26 23.39
C LEU A 271 -12.38 41.63 24.81
N ARG A 272 -11.52 40.79 25.40
CA ARG A 272 -10.98 41.01 26.74
C ARG A 272 -10.09 42.27 26.77
N GLU A 273 -9.33 42.50 25.71
CA GLU A 273 -8.47 43.68 25.59
C GLU A 273 -9.27 44.94 25.24
N TYR A 274 -10.29 44.82 24.38
CA TYR A 274 -11.16 45.93 24.05
C TYR A 274 -11.97 46.43 25.25
N ILE A 275 -12.49 45.53 26.09
CA ILE A 275 -13.21 45.91 27.32
C ILE A 275 -12.29 46.69 28.27
N LYS A 276 -11.06 46.22 28.50
CA LYS A 276 -10.07 46.95 29.31
C LYS A 276 -9.77 48.34 28.74
N TYR A 277 -9.62 48.44 27.41
CA TYR A 277 -9.39 49.70 26.72
C TYR A 277 -10.59 50.67 26.89
N ALA A 278 -11.81 50.17 26.72
CA ALA A 278 -13.03 50.96 26.87
C ALA A 278 -13.18 51.50 28.31
N GLU A 279 -12.90 50.66 29.32
CA GLU A 279 -12.90 51.05 30.73
C GLU A 279 -11.87 52.14 31.05
N GLN A 280 -10.67 52.08 30.45
CA GLN A 280 -9.58 53.04 30.69
C GLN A 280 -9.79 54.38 29.99
N THR A 281 -10.37 54.38 28.79
CA THR A 281 -10.51 55.58 27.97
C THR A 281 -11.80 56.35 28.22
N GLY A 282 -12.74 55.79 29.00
CA GLY A 282 -14.06 56.37 29.18
C GLY A 282 -14.87 56.41 27.88
N SER A 283 -14.48 55.62 26.88
CA SER A 283 -15.28 55.27 25.71
C SER A 283 -16.48 54.48 26.21
N PHE A 284 -17.50 55.17 26.73
CA PHE A 284 -18.68 54.52 27.27
C PHE A 284 -19.29 53.62 26.20
N LEU A 285 -19.40 52.33 26.55
CA LEU A 285 -20.28 51.39 25.88
C LEU A 285 -21.69 51.92 26.12
N LEU A 286 -22.21 52.78 25.25
CA LEU A 286 -23.62 53.10 25.24
C LEU A 286 -24.34 51.76 25.02
N GLU A 287 -24.89 51.21 26.09
CA GLU A 287 -25.65 49.96 26.03
C GLU A 287 -26.74 50.14 24.97
N ASP A 288 -26.88 49.13 24.10
CA ASP A 288 -27.90 49.02 23.06
C ASP A 288 -27.67 49.77 21.74
N ASP A 289 -26.52 50.44 21.52
CA ASP A 289 -26.16 50.95 20.18
C ASP A 289 -25.13 50.05 19.48
N ILE A 290 -25.57 49.37 18.41
CA ILE A 290 -24.74 48.49 17.58
C ILE A 290 -23.68 49.31 16.83
N TRP A 291 -24.05 50.50 16.36
CA TRP A 291 -23.17 51.31 15.54
C TRP A 291 -21.99 51.86 16.34
N SER A 292 -22.26 52.45 17.52
CA SER A 292 -21.21 52.97 18.39
C SER A 292 -20.23 51.88 18.82
N TRP A 293 -20.75 50.67 19.11
CA TRP A 293 -19.91 49.51 19.43
C TRP A 293 -19.02 49.10 18.26
N ASN A 294 -19.61 48.84 17.08
CA ASN A 294 -18.87 48.38 15.91
C ASN A 294 -17.82 49.40 15.48
N ARG A 295 -18.17 50.70 15.52
CA ARG A 295 -17.25 51.79 15.22
C ARG A 295 -16.10 51.86 16.23
N GLY A 296 -16.39 51.73 17.52
CA GLY A 296 -15.38 51.73 18.57
C GLY A 296 -14.39 50.59 18.43
N VAL A 297 -14.87 49.37 18.14
CA VAL A 297 -14.02 48.20 17.87
C VAL A 297 -13.21 48.38 16.59
N TYR A 298 -13.81 48.93 15.53
CA TYR A 298 -13.14 49.19 14.26
C TYR A 298 -11.98 50.18 14.39
N GLU A 299 -12.23 51.33 15.00
CA GLU A 299 -11.21 52.35 15.25
C GLU A 299 -10.12 51.80 16.16
N TRP A 300 -10.49 51.13 17.26
CA TRP A 300 -9.54 50.50 18.18
C TRP A 300 -8.63 49.47 17.49
N SER A 301 -9.21 48.59 16.67
CA SER A 301 -8.47 47.53 15.96
C SER A 301 -7.37 48.10 15.03
N ARG A 302 -7.49 49.37 14.64
CA ARG A 302 -6.59 50.10 13.74
C ARG A 302 -5.63 51.08 14.44
N LEU A 303 -5.75 51.29 15.75
CA LEU A 303 -4.91 52.23 16.50
C LEU A 303 -3.42 51.83 16.53
N PHE A 304 -3.10 50.54 16.38
CA PHE A 304 -1.72 50.06 16.35
C PHE A 304 -1.08 50.30 14.97
N ALA A 305 -0.42 51.46 14.86
CA ALA A 305 -0.04 52.12 13.61
C ALA A 305 0.90 51.36 12.64
N PHE A 306 1.65 50.34 13.09
CA PHE A 306 2.65 49.64 12.24
C PHE A 306 2.35 48.17 12.00
N TYR A 307 1.68 47.51 12.94
CA TYR A 307 1.20 46.14 12.82
C TYR A 307 -0.28 46.19 13.13
N LYS A 308 -1.07 46.15 12.06
CA LYS A 308 -2.54 46.02 12.02
C LYS A 308 -3.03 44.72 12.69
N LEU A 309 -2.56 44.46 13.92
CA LEU A 309 -2.56 43.16 14.59
C LEU A 309 -3.98 42.61 14.69
N TRP A 310 -4.87 43.40 15.29
CA TRP A 310 -6.28 43.04 15.46
C TRP A 310 -7.12 43.34 14.23
N SER A 311 -6.79 44.36 13.42
CA SER A 311 -7.62 44.68 12.25
C SER A 311 -7.67 43.57 11.19
N GLN A 312 -6.66 42.68 11.15
CA GLN A 312 -6.68 41.48 10.30
C GLN A 312 -7.57 40.36 10.85
N ASP A 313 -8.00 40.48 12.10
CA ASP A 313 -8.78 39.47 12.78
C ASP A 313 -10.28 39.66 12.58
N PHE A 314 -10.72 40.77 11.98
CA PHE A 314 -12.12 41.09 11.73
C PHE A 314 -12.42 41.15 10.24
N VAL A 315 -13.61 40.69 9.87
CA VAL A 315 -14.23 40.97 8.57
C VAL A 315 -15.47 41.81 8.82
N TRP A 316 -15.53 42.97 8.18
CA TRP A 316 -16.64 43.90 8.27
C TRP A 316 -17.46 43.85 6.97
N GLU A 317 -18.78 43.79 7.09
CA GLU A 317 -19.68 44.01 5.97
C GLU A 317 -19.65 45.51 5.66
N ASN A 318 -19.29 45.89 4.43
CA ASN A 318 -19.16 47.27 3.92
C ASN A 318 -17.81 48.02 4.07
N ASP A 319 -16.70 47.35 4.37
CA ASP A 319 -15.36 48.00 4.44
C ASP A 319 -14.87 48.59 3.09
N GLN A 320 -15.51 48.26 1.96
CA GLN A 320 -15.13 48.72 0.61
C GLN A 320 -16.03 49.83 0.01
N ILE A 321 -16.97 50.38 0.77
CA ILE A 321 -17.87 51.40 0.23
C ILE A 321 -17.15 52.74 0.19
N THR A 322 -17.00 53.28 -1.03
CA THR A 322 -16.63 54.68 -1.32
C THR A 322 -17.34 55.63 -0.34
N PRO A 323 -16.69 56.73 0.09
CA PRO A 323 -17.32 57.69 0.98
C PRO A 323 -18.48 58.40 0.26
N THR A 324 -19.65 57.77 0.27
CA THR A 324 -20.94 58.39 -0.03
C THR A 324 -21.56 58.82 1.30
N ASP A 325 -22.24 59.96 1.29
CA ASP A 325 -22.84 60.63 2.47
C ASP A 325 -23.88 59.78 3.24
N ASN A 326 -24.19 58.56 2.75
CA ASN A 326 -24.93 57.55 3.46
C ASN A 326 -23.97 56.66 4.23
N TRP A 327 -23.92 56.87 5.54
CA TRP A 327 -23.20 56.05 6.51
C TRP A 327 -23.87 54.68 6.60
N ASP A 328 -23.49 53.73 5.73
CA ASP A 328 -23.90 52.35 5.93
C ASP A 328 -23.38 51.87 7.30
N PRO A 329 -24.23 51.22 8.12
CA PRO A 329 -23.81 50.76 9.43
C PRO A 329 -22.71 49.71 9.23
N LEU A 330 -21.52 50.01 9.76
CA LEU A 330 -20.43 49.05 9.81
C LEU A 330 -20.91 47.85 10.63
N GLU A 331 -21.02 46.68 10.00
CA GLU A 331 -21.49 45.46 10.65
C GLU A 331 -20.36 44.44 10.78
N MET A 332 -20.16 43.92 11.98
CA MET A 332 -19.18 42.88 12.24
C MET A 332 -19.71 41.57 11.68
N ARG A 333 -19.08 41.06 10.62
CA ARG A 333 -19.50 39.82 9.98
C ARG A 333 -18.84 38.61 10.63
N SER A 334 -17.52 38.64 10.75
CA SER A 334 -16.76 37.54 11.35
C SER A 334 -15.54 38.07 12.09
N PHE A 335 -15.06 37.26 13.04
CA PHE A 335 -13.79 37.52 13.70
C PHE A 335 -13.06 36.23 14.03
N ARG A 336 -11.76 36.31 14.26
CA ARG A 336 -10.95 35.21 14.76
C ARG A 336 -10.40 35.47 16.16
N LEU A 337 -10.09 34.39 16.84
CA LEU A 337 -9.34 34.36 18.09
C LEU A 337 -8.31 33.24 18.00
N ARG A 338 -7.31 33.26 18.88
CA ARG A 338 -6.25 32.26 18.86
C ARG A 338 -6.05 31.65 20.24
N ILE A 339 -5.88 30.33 20.28
CA ILE A 339 -5.60 29.60 21.52
C ILE A 339 -4.27 28.85 21.39
N GLY A 340 -3.51 28.83 22.47
CA GLY A 340 -2.28 28.05 22.59
C GLY A 340 -2.57 26.63 23.08
N VAL A 341 -1.98 25.66 22.42
CA VAL A 341 -2.01 24.23 22.77
C VAL A 341 -0.60 23.70 22.98
N THR A 342 -0.44 22.77 23.92
CA THR A 342 0.87 22.20 24.28
C THR A 342 0.85 20.70 24.47
N ASN A 343 2.04 20.13 24.69
CA ASN A 343 2.24 18.73 25.09
C ASN A 343 1.82 17.71 24.03
N PHE A 344 2.04 18.02 22.75
CA PHE A 344 1.94 17.04 21.67
C PHE A 344 3.15 16.11 21.71
N ASN A 345 2.96 14.85 22.12
CA ASN A 345 4.04 13.87 22.14
C ASN A 345 3.94 12.91 20.95
N ASN A 346 2.71 12.57 20.53
CA ASN A 346 2.44 11.62 19.46
C ASN A 346 1.51 12.20 18.39
N ALA A 347 1.55 11.63 17.19
CA ALA A 347 0.59 11.96 16.12
C ALA A 347 -0.87 11.69 16.53
N ASN A 348 -1.11 10.72 17.43
CA ASN A 348 -2.43 10.46 17.99
C ASN A 348 -2.96 11.61 18.87
N ASP A 349 -2.08 12.32 19.58
CA ASP A 349 -2.49 13.48 20.39
C ASP A 349 -3.02 14.58 19.48
N LEU A 350 -2.40 14.77 18.31
CA LEU A 350 -2.86 15.72 17.30
C LEU A 350 -4.27 15.38 16.79
N VAL A 351 -4.57 14.10 16.54
CA VAL A 351 -5.92 13.64 16.14
C VAL A 351 -6.93 13.87 17.26
N LEU A 352 -6.56 13.52 18.50
CA LEU A 352 -7.44 13.63 19.67
C LEU A 352 -7.80 15.09 19.97
N VAL A 353 -6.81 15.98 20.07
CA VAL A 353 -7.02 17.42 20.24
C VAL A 353 -7.83 17.97 19.07
N THR A 354 -7.62 17.42 17.87
CA THR A 354 -8.41 17.84 16.70
C THR A 354 -9.88 17.54 16.84
N GLN A 355 -10.21 16.34 17.33
CA GLN A 355 -11.57 15.92 17.59
C GLN A 355 -12.23 16.74 18.71
N MET A 356 -11.54 16.96 19.84
CA MET A 356 -12.09 17.72 20.98
C MET A 356 -12.48 19.15 20.60
N LEU A 357 -11.61 19.84 19.86
CA LEU A 357 -11.86 21.21 19.40
C LEU A 357 -13.06 21.30 18.46
N ARG A 358 -13.24 20.31 17.59
CA ARG A 358 -14.41 20.21 16.72
C ARG A 358 -15.68 19.90 17.48
N GLU A 359 -15.58 19.10 18.53
CA GLU A 359 -16.72 18.80 19.40
C GLU A 359 -17.24 20.09 20.05
N VAL A 360 -16.35 20.94 20.58
CA VAL A 360 -16.73 22.26 21.12
C VAL A 360 -17.34 23.14 20.03
N ALA A 361 -16.70 23.25 18.86
CA ALA A 361 -17.25 24.01 17.74
C ALA A 361 -18.65 23.51 17.30
N SER A 362 -18.89 22.20 17.34
CA SER A 362 -20.15 21.59 16.94
C SER A 362 -21.34 21.88 17.88
N LYS A 363 -21.06 22.31 19.12
CA LYS A 363 -22.09 22.72 20.09
C LYS A 363 -22.70 24.08 19.73
N HIS A 364 -21.97 24.93 19.00
CA HIS A 364 -22.35 26.31 18.68
C HIS A 364 -22.54 26.48 17.17
N LYS A 365 -23.48 25.73 16.59
CA LYS A 365 -23.72 25.71 15.13
C LYS A 365 -24.23 27.04 14.56
N ASP A 366 -24.93 27.83 15.36
CA ASP A 366 -25.46 29.13 14.97
C ASP A 366 -24.35 30.15 14.70
N LEU A 367 -23.23 30.06 15.42
CA LEU A 367 -22.07 30.93 15.26
C LEU A 367 -21.15 30.50 14.09
N GLN A 368 -21.36 29.31 13.53
CA GLN A 368 -20.50 28.71 12.49
C GLN A 368 -19.01 28.79 12.84
N VAL A 369 -18.64 28.14 13.96
CA VAL A 369 -17.28 28.15 14.48
C VAL A 369 -16.40 27.15 13.71
N TYR A 370 -15.25 27.61 13.21
CA TYR A 370 -14.26 26.77 12.53
C TYR A 370 -12.90 26.88 13.21
N THR A 371 -12.26 25.74 13.44
CA THR A 371 -10.89 25.69 13.97
C THR A 371 -9.91 25.40 12.84
N PHE A 372 -8.89 26.22 12.69
CA PHE A 372 -7.90 26.13 11.63
C PHE A 372 -6.47 26.18 12.19
N GLN A 373 -5.62 25.33 11.62
CA GLN A 373 -4.19 25.31 11.85
C GLN A 373 -3.55 24.50 10.71
N HIS A 374 -2.37 24.89 10.26
CA HIS A 374 -1.72 24.27 9.11
C HIS A 374 -1.46 22.75 9.31
N GLY A 375 -1.05 22.33 10.51
CA GLY A 375 -0.75 20.93 10.82
C GLY A 375 -1.96 20.00 10.92
N ARG A 376 -3.19 20.52 11.04
CA ARG A 376 -4.38 19.69 11.31
C ARG A 376 -4.95 18.99 10.07
N ALA A 377 -4.58 19.44 8.88
CA ALA A 377 -4.89 18.71 7.64
C ALA A 377 -4.34 17.28 7.69
N ILE A 378 -3.23 17.07 8.42
CA ILE A 378 -2.59 15.76 8.58
C ILE A 378 -3.34 14.94 9.63
N ALA A 379 -3.81 15.57 10.71
CA ALA A 379 -4.68 14.94 11.70
C ALA A 379 -5.96 14.38 11.04
N ASP A 380 -6.53 15.14 10.09
CA ASP A 380 -7.72 14.72 9.35
C ASP A 380 -7.46 13.51 8.45
N GLN A 381 -6.31 13.50 7.78
CA GLN A 381 -5.89 12.35 6.99
C GLN A 381 -5.66 11.12 7.87
N LEU A 382 -5.00 11.28 9.02
CA LEU A 382 -4.74 10.18 9.96
C LEU A 382 -6.02 9.58 10.54
N ASN A 383 -6.98 10.41 10.95
CA ASN A 383 -8.25 9.94 11.53
C ASN A 383 -9.04 9.04 10.56
N VAL A 384 -8.83 9.26 9.28
CA VAL A 384 -9.61 8.66 8.21
C VAL A 384 -8.85 7.50 7.53
N LEU A 385 -7.53 7.39 7.76
CA LEU A 385 -6.65 6.40 7.15
C LEU A 385 -7.03 4.95 7.48
N LEU A 386 -7.09 4.59 8.76
CA LEU A 386 -7.32 3.20 9.20
C LEU A 386 -8.67 2.61 8.73
N PRO A 387 -9.83 3.28 8.92
CA PRO A 387 -11.10 2.73 8.46
C PRO A 387 -11.16 2.60 6.93
N PHE A 388 -10.52 3.50 6.19
CA PHE A 388 -10.45 3.37 4.74
C PHE A 388 -9.51 2.28 4.25
N THR A 389 -8.35 2.11 4.88
CA THR A 389 -7.46 1.00 4.55
C THR A 389 -8.18 -0.32 4.74
N LEU A 390 -8.78 -0.54 5.92
CA LEU A 390 -9.54 -1.77 6.20
C LEU A 390 -10.71 -1.97 5.22
N ARG A 391 -11.49 -0.93 4.94
CA ARG A 391 -12.62 -1.04 4.02
C ARG A 391 -12.16 -1.40 2.60
N ASN A 392 -11.13 -0.74 2.08
CA ASN A 392 -10.65 -0.98 0.73
C ASN A 392 -10.00 -2.36 0.59
N ASP A 393 -9.26 -2.80 1.61
CA ASP A 393 -8.63 -4.11 1.66
C ASP A 393 -9.68 -5.24 1.71
N LEU A 394 -10.70 -5.11 2.56
CA LEU A 394 -11.82 -6.06 2.64
C LEU A 394 -12.60 -6.16 1.32
N ILE A 395 -12.83 -5.03 0.64
CA ILE A 395 -13.51 -5.03 -0.67
C ILE A 395 -12.63 -5.69 -1.74
N ALA A 396 -11.33 -5.38 -1.76
CA ALA A 396 -10.38 -5.98 -2.69
C ALA A 396 -10.31 -7.50 -2.49
N MET A 397 -10.17 -7.98 -1.24
CA MET A 397 -10.27 -9.39 -0.90
C MET A 397 -11.57 -10.01 -1.40
N ALA A 398 -12.71 -9.41 -1.11
CA ALA A 398 -14.00 -9.95 -1.52
C ALA A 398 -14.10 -10.10 -3.05
N CYS A 399 -13.60 -9.12 -3.81
CA CYS A 399 -13.51 -9.19 -5.26
C CYS A 399 -12.60 -10.35 -5.72
N MET A 400 -11.45 -10.54 -5.07
CA MET A 400 -10.52 -11.64 -5.35
C MET A 400 -11.17 -13.00 -5.11
N VAL A 401 -11.89 -13.18 -4.00
CA VAL A 401 -12.61 -14.44 -3.71
C VAL A 401 -13.62 -14.75 -4.81
N VAL A 402 -14.38 -13.76 -5.27
CA VAL A 402 -15.36 -13.93 -6.35
C VAL A 402 -14.69 -14.40 -7.64
N ILE A 403 -13.54 -13.84 -8.00
CA ILE A 403 -12.78 -14.26 -9.18
C ILE A 403 -12.28 -15.70 -9.01
N TYR A 404 -11.74 -16.07 -7.84
CA TYR A 404 -11.31 -17.45 -7.62
C TYR A 404 -12.46 -18.45 -7.64
N LEU A 405 -13.63 -18.10 -7.13
CA LEU A 405 -14.82 -18.97 -7.24
C LEU A 405 -15.28 -19.14 -8.69
N LEU A 406 -15.12 -18.12 -9.53
CA LEU A 406 -15.47 -18.19 -10.95
C LEU A 406 -14.44 -19.01 -11.75
N CYS A 407 -13.15 -18.80 -11.48
CA CYS A 407 -12.07 -19.41 -12.26
C CYS A 407 -11.64 -20.81 -11.78
N ILE A 408 -11.85 -21.15 -10.49
CA ILE A 408 -11.47 -22.44 -9.92
C ILE A 408 -12.74 -23.27 -9.69
N PRO A 409 -12.90 -24.42 -10.37
CA PRO A 409 -14.11 -25.23 -10.26
C PRO A 409 -14.39 -25.83 -8.87
N ASN A 410 -13.35 -25.96 -8.02
CA ASN A 410 -13.47 -26.56 -6.70
C ASN A 410 -13.53 -25.49 -5.60
N PRO A 411 -14.68 -25.30 -4.92
CA PRO A 411 -14.85 -24.27 -3.90
C PRO A 411 -14.01 -24.52 -2.63
N ILE A 412 -13.62 -25.77 -2.34
CA ILE A 412 -12.78 -26.10 -1.17
C ILE A 412 -11.38 -25.49 -1.36
N CYS A 413 -10.83 -25.54 -2.58
CA CYS A 413 -9.55 -24.92 -2.89
C CYS A 413 -9.63 -23.40 -2.69
N THR A 414 -10.73 -22.78 -3.09
CA THR A 414 -10.94 -21.34 -2.92
C THR A 414 -10.97 -20.92 -1.46
N ILE A 415 -11.55 -21.73 -0.56
CA ILE A 415 -11.53 -21.47 0.89
C ILE A 415 -10.09 -21.47 1.43
N TRP A 416 -9.26 -22.43 1.03
CA TRP A 416 -7.85 -22.47 1.46
C TRP A 416 -7.04 -21.29 0.93
N ILE A 417 -7.29 -20.85 -0.32
CA ILE A 417 -6.67 -19.65 -0.88
C ILE A 417 -7.09 -18.42 -0.09
N MET A 418 -8.39 -18.30 0.25
CA MET A 418 -8.92 -17.22 1.08
C MET A 418 -8.24 -17.14 2.45
N LEU A 419 -8.12 -18.27 3.14
CA LEU A 419 -7.44 -18.35 4.44
C LEU A 419 -5.95 -17.96 4.32
N ALA A 420 -5.28 -18.38 3.25
CA ALA A 420 -3.90 -18.01 2.98
C ALA A 420 -3.75 -16.50 2.73
N MET A 421 -4.64 -15.90 1.92
CA MET A 421 -4.66 -14.46 1.65
C MET A 421 -4.85 -13.64 2.92
N LEU A 422 -5.87 -13.99 3.72
CA LEU A 422 -6.15 -13.32 4.98
C LEU A 422 -4.97 -13.44 5.96
N SER A 423 -4.25 -14.58 5.96
CA SER A 423 -3.05 -14.73 6.78
C SER A 423 -1.88 -13.85 6.33
N ILE A 424 -1.74 -13.62 5.01
CA ILE A 424 -0.70 -12.75 4.45
C ILE A 424 -0.98 -11.30 4.81
N GLU A 425 -2.24 -10.85 4.72
CA GLU A 425 -2.62 -9.48 5.09
C GLU A 425 -2.39 -9.18 6.56
N ILE A 426 -2.81 -10.09 7.46
CA ILE A 426 -2.50 -10.00 8.90
C ILE A 426 -0.98 -9.92 9.12
N GLY A 427 -0.22 -10.69 8.34
CA GLY A 427 1.23 -10.70 8.35
C GLY A 427 1.88 -9.37 7.93
N ILE A 428 1.40 -8.77 6.84
CA ILE A 428 1.91 -7.49 6.32
C ILE A 428 1.60 -6.34 7.27
N MET A 429 0.40 -6.35 7.86
CA MET A 429 0.00 -5.34 8.85
C MET A 429 0.94 -5.32 10.08
N TYR A 430 1.55 -6.46 10.42
CA TYR A 430 2.55 -6.55 11.49
C TYR A 430 3.91 -5.92 11.13
N GLU A 431 4.37 -6.05 9.89
CA GLU A 431 5.73 -5.67 9.47
C GLU A 431 5.95 -4.14 9.40
N ASN A 432 4.87 -3.34 9.39
CA ASN A 432 4.92 -1.88 9.34
C ASN A 432 5.23 -1.18 10.70
N LYS A 433 5.95 -1.85 11.61
CA LYS A 433 6.30 -1.32 12.93
C LYS A 433 7.72 -0.77 13.02
#